data_AF-A0A1I3JJG8-F1
#
_entry.id   AF-A0A1I3JJG8-F1
#
_cell.length_a   1.000
_cell.length_b   1.000
_cell.length_c   1.000
_cell.angle_alpha   90.00
_cell.angle_beta   90.00
_cell.angle_gamma   90.00
#
_symmetry.space_group_name_H-M   'P 1'
#
loop_
_entity.id
_entity.type
_entity.pdbx_description
1 polymer ?
#
loop_
_entity_poly.entity_id
_entity_poly.type
_entity_poly.pdbx_seq_one_letter_code
_entity_poly.pdbx_strand_id
1 'polypeptide(L)'
;MDADLDTLATALYVTTDDLLLAHPERVPARPKVGIPPRTSDAEMLTLAVMQALLGYTSETRFLRYARKNLLGMFPNLPLQSGYNKRLRKLATTMTWLISELGRQTSIANDDVWVVDSTPVECARSRETVKRSDLAGWAEYGYCASHSRFFWGLRLHLVCTLQGLPVGWALTGAKADEREVLNAILDATPHLGAGTRQIVIADKAY
;
A
#
# COMPACT_ATOMS: atom_id res chain seq x y z
N MET A 1 -0.63 -26.22 -1.80
CA MET A 1 -2.09 -26.07 -1.98
C MET A 1 -2.24 -24.74 -2.66
N ASP A 2 -2.20 -24.74 -4.00
CA ASP A 2 -2.31 -23.50 -4.76
C ASP A 2 -3.76 -23.05 -4.66
N ALA A 3 -4.02 -22.03 -3.85
CA ALA A 3 -5.32 -21.40 -3.85
C ALA A 3 -5.55 -20.85 -5.26
N ASP A 4 -6.60 -21.33 -5.91
CA ASP A 4 -7.03 -20.79 -7.19
C ASP A 4 -7.25 -19.27 -7.07
N LEU A 5 -6.88 -18.52 -8.10
CA LEU A 5 -6.92 -17.06 -8.11
C LEU A 5 -8.31 -16.53 -7.71
N ASP A 6 -9.35 -17.25 -8.13
CA ASP A 6 -10.74 -16.98 -7.80
C ASP A 6 -11.02 -17.17 -6.31
N THR A 7 -10.47 -18.21 -5.69
CA THR A 7 -10.59 -18.45 -4.24
C THR A 7 -9.95 -17.32 -3.45
N LEU A 8 -8.75 -16.89 -3.85
CA LEU A 8 -8.06 -15.78 -3.20
C LEU A 8 -8.84 -14.46 -3.36
N ALA A 9 -9.31 -14.17 -4.56
CA ALA A 9 -10.08 -12.96 -4.84
C ALA A 9 -11.41 -12.93 -4.07
N THR A 10 -12.12 -14.07 -3.99
CA THR A 10 -13.35 -14.18 -3.21
C THR A 10 -13.09 -14.01 -1.71
N ALA A 11 -12.08 -14.69 -1.16
CA ALA A 11 -11.73 -14.57 0.25
C ALA A 11 -11.36 -13.13 0.60
N LEU A 12 -10.52 -12.49 -0.22
CA LEU A 12 -10.13 -11.09 -0.03
C LEU A 12 -11.34 -10.15 -0.12
N TYR A 13 -12.22 -10.36 -1.11
CA TYR A 13 -13.42 -9.54 -1.28
C TYR A 13 -14.33 -9.64 -0.07
N VAL A 14 -14.68 -10.86 0.37
CA VAL A 14 -15.57 -11.08 1.51
C VAL A 14 -15.00 -10.47 2.78
N THR A 15 -13.73 -10.77 3.09
CA THR A 15 -13.06 -10.19 4.27
C THR A 15 -13.02 -8.66 4.21
N THR A 16 -12.74 -8.09 3.03
CA THR A 16 -12.72 -6.63 2.86
C THR A 16 -14.13 -6.03 3.02
N ASP A 17 -15.15 -6.64 2.45
CA ASP A 17 -16.53 -6.15 2.52
C ASP A 17 -17.04 -6.16 3.96
N ASP A 18 -16.85 -7.28 4.68
CA ASP A 18 -17.22 -7.40 6.09
C ASP A 18 -16.50 -6.35 6.97
N LEU A 19 -15.20 -6.14 6.74
CA LEU A 19 -14.42 -5.13 7.45
C LEU A 19 -14.90 -3.71 7.17
N LEU A 20 -15.23 -3.37 5.92
CA LEU A 20 -15.74 -2.04 5.57
C LEU A 20 -17.17 -1.80 6.06
N LEU A 21 -17.99 -2.85 6.17
CA LEU A 21 -19.31 -2.77 6.79
C LEU A 21 -19.21 -2.56 8.31
N ALA A 22 -18.26 -3.22 8.97
CA ALA A 22 -18.00 -3.05 10.40
C ALA A 22 -17.37 -1.68 10.74
N HIS A 23 -16.62 -1.10 9.80
CA HIS A 23 -15.89 0.15 9.97
C HIS A 23 -16.25 1.22 8.92
N PRO A 24 -17.50 1.73 8.94
CA PRO A 24 -17.98 2.67 7.93
C PRO A 24 -17.19 3.99 7.92
N GLU A 25 -16.53 4.37 9.01
CA GLU A 25 -15.65 5.53 9.10
C GLU A 25 -14.38 5.41 8.23
N ARG A 26 -14.04 4.20 7.80
CA ARG A 26 -12.88 3.91 6.93
C ARG A 26 -13.20 4.07 5.45
N VAL A 27 -14.48 4.19 5.09
CA VAL A 27 -14.93 4.37 3.71
C VAL A 27 -14.99 5.86 3.37
N PRO A 28 -14.55 6.31 2.18
CA PRO A 28 -14.66 7.71 1.78
C PRO A 28 -16.11 8.20 1.79
N ALA A 29 -16.33 9.39 2.35
CA ALA A 29 -17.65 10.01 2.39
C ALA A 29 -18.26 10.14 1.00
N ARG A 30 -19.52 9.71 0.86
CA ARG A 30 -20.27 9.78 -0.39
C ARG A 30 -21.28 10.93 -0.35
N PRO A 31 -21.45 11.69 -1.46
CA PRO A 31 -22.50 12.69 -1.54
C PRO A 31 -23.88 12.05 -1.31
N LYS A 32 -24.76 12.75 -0.58
CA LYS A 32 -26.16 12.31 -0.39
C LYS A 32 -26.96 12.25 -1.69
N VAL A 33 -26.55 13.03 -2.69
CA VAL A 33 -27.17 13.12 -4.01
C VAL A 33 -26.12 12.80 -5.07
N GLY A 34 -26.45 11.91 -6.00
CA GLY A 34 -25.58 11.51 -7.10
C GLY A 34 -25.86 10.10 -7.59
N ILE A 35 -25.16 9.68 -8.64
CA ILE A 35 -25.26 8.32 -9.18
C ILE A 35 -24.41 7.41 -8.27
N PRO A 36 -25.00 6.39 -7.62
CA PRO A 36 -24.22 5.46 -6.82
C PRO A 36 -23.25 4.68 -7.72
N PRO A 37 -22.00 4.46 -7.29
CA PRO A 37 -21.06 3.67 -8.06
C PRO A 37 -21.56 2.22 -8.14
N ARG A 38 -21.46 1.63 -9.34
CA ARG A 38 -21.85 0.23 -9.59
C ARG A 38 -20.85 -0.80 -9.06
N THR A 39 -19.62 -0.37 -8.84
CA THR A 39 -18.55 -1.16 -8.19
C THR A 39 -18.48 -0.70 -6.73
N SER A 40 -18.52 -1.60 -5.76
CA SER A 40 -18.31 -1.30 -4.34
C SER A 40 -16.87 -0.85 -4.05
N ASP A 41 -16.61 -0.37 -2.84
CA ASP A 41 -15.23 -0.03 -2.44
C ASP A 41 -14.42 -1.29 -2.13
N ALA A 42 -15.05 -2.35 -1.61
CA ALA A 42 -14.43 -3.67 -1.44
C ALA A 42 -13.99 -4.28 -2.78
N GLU A 43 -14.83 -4.23 -3.82
CA GLU A 43 -14.44 -4.65 -5.16
C GLU A 43 -13.27 -3.83 -5.72
N MET A 44 -13.25 -2.52 -5.48
CA MET A 44 -12.14 -1.64 -5.91
C MET A 44 -10.82 -2.01 -5.25
N LEU A 45 -10.83 -2.27 -3.93
CA LEU A 45 -9.64 -2.68 -3.17
C LEU A 45 -9.18 -4.07 -3.59
N THR A 46 -10.11 -5.01 -3.77
CA THR A 46 -9.82 -6.35 -4.26
C THR A 46 -9.16 -6.27 -5.64
N LEU A 47 -9.74 -5.52 -6.59
CA LEU A 47 -9.16 -5.29 -7.92
C LEU A 47 -7.75 -4.70 -7.86
N ALA A 48 -7.47 -3.79 -6.93
CA ALA A 48 -6.13 -3.22 -6.77
C ALA A 48 -5.11 -4.27 -6.30
N VAL A 49 -5.49 -5.14 -5.37
CA VAL A 49 -4.63 -6.25 -4.94
C VAL A 49 -4.43 -7.25 -6.08
N MET A 50 -5.50 -7.61 -6.80
CA MET A 50 -5.40 -8.49 -7.97
C MET A 50 -4.48 -7.90 -9.05
N GLN A 51 -4.55 -6.58 -9.29
CA GLN A 51 -3.65 -5.90 -10.21
C GLN A 51 -2.19 -6.10 -9.82
N ALA A 52 -1.87 -5.92 -8.53
CA ALA A 52 -0.51 -6.09 -8.01
C ALA A 52 -0.04 -7.55 -8.08
N LEU A 53 -0.88 -8.50 -7.62
CA LEU A 53 -0.57 -9.93 -7.63
C LEU A 53 -0.32 -10.48 -9.04
N LEU A 54 -1.07 -9.97 -10.04
CA LEU A 54 -0.90 -10.34 -11.44
C LEU A 54 0.24 -9.56 -12.14
N GLY A 55 0.96 -8.70 -11.42
CA GLY A 55 2.13 -7.98 -11.94
C GLY A 55 1.81 -6.85 -12.92
N TYR A 56 0.59 -6.31 -12.92
CA TYR A 56 0.22 -5.23 -13.84
C TYR A 56 0.63 -3.85 -13.30
N THR A 57 1.64 -3.25 -13.91
CA THR A 57 2.08 -1.87 -13.62
C THR A 57 1.32 -0.79 -14.39
N SER A 58 0.40 -1.18 -15.29
CA SER A 58 -0.41 -0.25 -16.08
C SER A 58 -1.89 -0.53 -15.88
N GLU A 59 -2.63 0.45 -15.36
CA GLU A 59 -4.08 0.32 -15.09
C GLU A 59 -4.87 0.09 -16.39
N THR A 60 -4.44 0.68 -17.51
CA THR A 60 -5.06 0.42 -18.82
C THR A 60 -4.93 -1.05 -19.22
N ARG A 61 -3.74 -1.64 -19.05
CA ARG A 61 -3.50 -3.05 -19.38
C ARG A 61 -4.25 -3.97 -18.42
N PHE A 62 -4.23 -3.65 -17.13
CA PHE A 62 -4.97 -4.38 -16.12
C PHE A 62 -6.47 -4.37 -16.40
N LEU A 63 -7.09 -3.20 -16.63
CA LEU A 63 -8.52 -3.13 -16.87
C LEU A 63 -8.94 -3.80 -18.19
N ARG A 64 -8.04 -3.93 -19.17
CA ARG A 64 -8.27 -4.74 -20.37
C ARG A 64 -8.28 -6.23 -20.03
N TYR A 65 -7.31 -6.68 -19.24
CA TYR A 65 -7.26 -8.05 -18.73
C TYR A 65 -8.50 -8.37 -17.87
N ALA A 66 -8.86 -7.50 -16.93
CA ALA A 66 -9.98 -7.69 -16.03
C ALA A 66 -11.31 -7.81 -16.80
N ARG A 67 -11.51 -6.99 -17.85
CA ARG A 67 -12.69 -7.12 -18.73
C ARG A 67 -12.76 -8.45 -19.48
N LYS A 68 -11.62 -9.09 -19.75
CA LYS A 68 -11.59 -10.36 -20.46
C LYS A 68 -11.77 -11.54 -19.51
N ASN A 69 -11.15 -11.48 -18.33
CA ASN A 69 -10.96 -12.66 -17.48
C ASN A 69 -11.66 -12.58 -16.13
N LEU A 70 -12.04 -11.38 -15.66
CA LEU A 70 -12.54 -11.18 -14.29
C LEU A 70 -14.00 -10.69 -14.22
N LEU A 71 -14.69 -10.54 -15.35
CA LEU A 71 -16.09 -10.08 -15.37
C LEU A 71 -17.06 -11.02 -14.65
N GLY A 72 -16.74 -12.31 -14.55
CA GLY A 72 -17.53 -13.27 -13.78
C GLY A 72 -17.60 -12.90 -12.29
N MET A 73 -16.51 -12.33 -11.75
CA MET A 73 -16.42 -11.89 -10.35
C MET A 73 -16.73 -10.40 -10.17
N PHE A 74 -16.34 -9.57 -11.14
CA PHE A 74 -16.48 -8.12 -11.11
C PHE A 74 -17.30 -7.63 -12.32
N PRO A 75 -18.64 -7.78 -12.30
CA PRO A 75 -19.47 -7.51 -13.47
C PRO A 75 -19.49 -6.02 -13.85
N ASN A 76 -19.19 -5.13 -12.92
CA ASN A 76 -19.30 -3.68 -13.08
C ASN A 76 -17.93 -2.99 -13.03
N LEU A 77 -17.03 -3.29 -13.97
CA LEU A 77 -15.71 -2.64 -13.99
C LEU A 77 -15.79 -1.16 -14.42
N PRO A 78 -15.17 -0.24 -13.66
CA PRO A 78 -15.11 1.17 -14.05
C PRO A 78 -14.24 1.38 -15.30
N LEU A 79 -14.44 2.51 -15.97
CA LEU A 79 -13.48 3.02 -16.94
C LEU A 79 -12.18 3.45 -16.23
N GLN A 80 -11.07 3.54 -16.96
CA GLN A 80 -9.75 3.86 -16.40
C GLN A 80 -9.75 5.12 -15.53
N SER A 81 -10.37 6.21 -15.99
CA SER A 81 -10.45 7.46 -15.22
C SER A 81 -11.20 7.26 -13.89
N GLY A 82 -12.30 6.48 -13.92
CA GLY A 82 -13.07 6.15 -12.71
C GLY A 82 -12.28 5.27 -11.75
N TYR A 83 -11.61 4.24 -12.27
CA TYR A 83 -10.75 3.36 -11.49
C TYR A 83 -9.66 4.17 -10.75
N ASN A 84 -8.89 4.98 -11.48
CA ASN A 84 -7.79 5.75 -10.91
C ASN A 84 -8.28 6.80 -9.90
N LYS A 85 -9.40 7.48 -10.16
CA LYS A 85 -9.97 8.45 -9.22
C LYS A 85 -10.43 7.79 -7.93
N ARG A 86 -11.04 6.60 -8.03
CA ARG A 86 -11.56 5.89 -6.86
C ARG A 86 -10.45 5.26 -6.03
N LEU A 87 -9.43 4.65 -6.64
CA LEU A 87 -8.28 4.15 -5.90
C LEU A 87 -7.56 5.25 -5.12
N ARG A 88 -7.38 6.43 -5.70
CA ARG A 88 -6.81 7.57 -4.97
C ARG A 88 -7.64 7.98 -3.75
N LYS A 89 -8.97 7.97 -3.86
CA LYS A 89 -9.86 8.25 -2.73
C LYS A 89 -9.82 7.16 -1.66
N LEU A 90 -9.55 5.92 -2.05
CA LEU A 90 -9.46 4.75 -1.17
C LEU A 90 -8.05 4.54 -0.60
N ALA A 91 -7.09 5.44 -0.85
CA ALA A 91 -5.70 5.25 -0.40
C ALA A 91 -5.60 5.06 1.12
N THR A 92 -6.30 5.88 1.91
CA THR A 92 -6.32 5.76 3.37
C THR A 92 -7.03 4.50 3.84
N THR A 93 -8.13 4.12 3.17
CA THR A 93 -8.85 2.86 3.42
C THR A 93 -7.96 1.66 3.16
N MET A 94 -7.18 1.68 2.07
CA MET A 94 -6.25 0.62 1.69
C MET A 94 -5.14 0.48 2.72
N THR A 95 -4.54 1.58 3.18
CA THR A 95 -3.54 1.56 4.25
C THR A 95 -4.09 0.91 5.51
N TRP A 96 -5.30 1.30 5.93
CA TRP A 96 -5.95 0.70 7.10
C TRP A 96 -6.24 -0.79 6.90
N LEU A 97 -6.78 -1.18 5.73
CA LEU A 97 -7.09 -2.57 5.41
C LEU A 97 -5.84 -3.44 5.46
N ILE A 98 -4.71 -2.97 4.92
CA ILE A 98 -3.43 -3.70 4.97
C ILE A 98 -3.01 -3.95 6.42
N SER A 99 -3.11 -2.94 7.29
CA SER A 99 -2.81 -3.10 8.71
C SER A 99 -3.75 -4.10 9.40
N GLU A 100 -5.04 -4.07 9.07
CA GLU A 100 -6.03 -4.98 9.66
C GLU A 100 -5.82 -6.42 9.21
N LEU A 101 -5.59 -6.65 7.92
CA LEU A 101 -5.22 -7.97 7.39
C LEU A 101 -3.92 -8.48 8.02
N GLY A 102 -2.93 -7.60 8.19
CA GLY A 102 -1.67 -7.92 8.85
C GLY A 102 -1.88 -8.47 10.27
N ARG A 103 -2.74 -7.83 11.07
CA ARG A 103 -3.06 -8.24 12.44
C ARG A 103 -3.77 -9.59 12.55
N GLN A 104 -4.48 -10.00 11.51
CA GLN A 104 -5.18 -11.29 11.49
C GLN A 104 -4.25 -12.46 11.16
N THR A 105 -2.98 -12.19 10.84
CA THR A 105 -1.98 -13.24 10.62
C THR A 105 -1.39 -13.74 11.94
N SER A 106 -1.02 -15.02 11.99
CA SER A 106 -0.34 -15.61 13.16
C SER A 106 1.05 -15.02 13.41
N ILE A 107 1.63 -14.36 12.41
CA ILE A 107 2.98 -13.78 12.43
C ILE A 107 2.97 -12.35 13.00
N ALA A 108 1.80 -11.72 13.12
CA ALA A 108 1.66 -10.34 13.59
C ALA A 108 2.21 -10.09 15.01
N ASN A 109 2.35 -11.15 15.81
CA ASN A 109 2.78 -11.10 17.20
C ASN A 109 4.28 -11.41 17.38
N ASP A 110 5.05 -11.52 16.29
CA ASP A 110 6.49 -11.70 16.38
C ASP A 110 7.15 -10.50 17.09
N ASP A 111 8.06 -10.79 18.01
CA ASP A 111 8.75 -9.84 18.87
C ASP A 111 10.10 -9.36 18.30
N VAL A 112 10.51 -9.93 17.16
CA VAL A 112 11.70 -9.53 16.41
C VAL A 112 11.30 -8.91 15.08
N TRP A 113 11.72 -7.66 14.87
CA TRP A 113 11.49 -6.95 13.62
C TRP A 113 12.78 -6.57 12.93
N VAL A 114 12.69 -6.50 11.61
CA VAL A 114 13.74 -6.00 10.74
C VAL A 114 13.28 -4.68 10.15
N VAL A 115 14.18 -3.70 10.17
CA VAL A 115 13.93 -2.37 9.63
C VAL A 115 14.95 -2.09 8.54
N ASP A 116 14.44 -1.67 7.39
CA ASP A 116 15.26 -1.23 6.26
C ASP A 116 14.53 -0.14 5.48
N SER A 117 15.29 0.59 4.67
CA SER A 117 14.76 1.60 3.78
C SER A 117 15.16 1.33 2.33
N THR A 118 14.24 1.58 1.40
CA THR A 118 14.49 1.38 -0.03
C THR A 118 14.10 2.63 -0.83
N PRO A 119 14.92 3.05 -1.81
CA PRO A 119 14.61 4.20 -2.64
C PRO A 119 13.42 3.91 -3.57
N VAL A 120 12.42 4.79 -3.54
CA VAL A 120 11.31 4.84 -4.48
C VAL A 120 11.62 5.92 -5.51
N GLU A 121 12.30 5.53 -6.58
CA GLU A 121 12.70 6.43 -7.65
C GLU A 121 11.48 6.93 -8.45
N CYS A 122 11.33 8.25 -8.54
CA CYS A 122 10.23 8.87 -9.26
C CYS A 122 10.66 9.41 -10.64
N ALA A 123 11.87 9.95 -10.75
CA ALA A 123 12.40 10.45 -12.02
C ALA A 123 13.92 10.52 -12.03
N ARG A 124 14.48 10.63 -13.25
CA ARG A 124 15.90 10.94 -13.50
C ARG A 124 16.13 12.27 -14.24
N SER A 125 15.12 12.78 -14.94
CA SER A 125 15.29 13.97 -15.79
C SER A 125 14.95 15.26 -15.03
N ARG A 126 15.78 16.29 -15.20
CA ARG A 126 15.53 17.60 -14.57
C ARG A 126 14.20 18.21 -14.99
N GLU A 127 13.74 17.97 -16.21
CA GLU A 127 12.47 18.49 -16.72
C GLU A 127 11.28 17.82 -16.01
N THR A 128 11.33 16.49 -15.83
CA THR A 128 10.31 15.75 -15.07
C THR A 128 10.25 16.22 -13.63
N VAL A 129 11.42 16.40 -12.98
CA VAL A 129 11.49 16.90 -11.60
C VAL A 129 10.81 18.26 -11.44
N LYS A 130 11.04 19.20 -12.37
CA LYS A 130 10.49 20.56 -12.30
C LYS A 130 8.99 20.65 -12.58
N ARG A 131 8.41 19.65 -13.25
CA ARG A 131 6.99 19.65 -13.67
C ARG A 131 6.14 18.63 -12.94
N SER A 132 6.72 17.85 -12.04
CA SER A 132 6.01 16.79 -11.32
C SER A 132 5.27 17.35 -10.12
N ASP A 133 4.05 16.88 -9.90
CA ASP A 133 3.28 17.14 -8.68
C ASP A 133 3.93 16.53 -7.42
N LEU A 134 4.97 15.68 -7.57
CA LEU A 134 5.77 15.16 -6.46
C LEU A 134 6.85 16.15 -6.01
N ALA A 135 7.05 17.27 -6.71
CA ALA A 135 7.96 18.31 -6.27
C ALA A 135 7.52 18.87 -4.91
N GLY A 136 8.46 18.94 -3.95
CA GLY A 136 8.17 19.30 -2.56
C GLY A 136 7.98 18.09 -1.63
N TRP A 137 7.71 16.91 -2.20
CA TRP A 137 7.70 15.63 -1.48
C TRP A 137 8.95 14.80 -1.82
N ALA A 138 9.18 14.59 -3.12
CA ALA A 138 10.34 13.86 -3.64
C ALA A 138 11.59 14.74 -3.66
N GLU A 139 12.71 14.15 -3.29
CA GLU A 139 13.99 14.83 -3.14
C GLU A 139 15.10 14.09 -3.89
N TYR A 140 16.21 14.80 -4.13
CA TYR A 140 17.42 14.14 -4.59
C TYR A 140 18.08 13.38 -3.43
N GLY A 141 18.29 12.08 -3.64
CA GLY A 141 18.99 11.20 -2.71
C GLY A 141 20.08 10.40 -3.41
N TYR A 142 20.91 9.76 -2.59
CA TYR A 142 21.91 8.81 -3.05
C TYR A 142 21.59 7.42 -2.49
N CYS A 143 21.62 6.41 -3.36
CA CYS A 143 21.48 5.02 -2.99
C CYS A 143 22.86 4.36 -3.03
N ALA A 144 23.41 4.04 -1.85
CA ALA A 144 24.74 3.46 -1.71
C ALA A 144 24.83 2.05 -2.29
N SER A 145 23.79 1.23 -2.11
CA SER A 145 23.76 -0.16 -2.63
C SER A 145 23.83 -0.26 -4.15
N HIS A 146 23.35 0.77 -4.86
CA HIS A 146 23.39 0.85 -6.32
C HIS A 146 24.32 1.95 -6.84
N SER A 147 25.10 2.56 -5.95
CA SER A 147 26.04 3.66 -6.23
C SER A 147 25.48 4.76 -7.14
N ARG A 148 24.22 5.18 -6.94
CA ARG A 148 23.53 6.09 -7.86
C ARG A 148 22.72 7.18 -7.16
N PHE A 149 22.68 8.35 -7.78
CA PHE A 149 21.71 9.39 -7.43
C PHE A 149 20.34 9.09 -8.02
N PHE A 150 19.30 9.45 -7.29
CA PHE A 150 17.92 9.36 -7.74
C PHE A 150 17.17 10.62 -7.30
N TRP A 151 16.08 10.94 -8.00
CA TRP A 151 15.08 11.86 -7.49
C TRP A 151 13.81 11.07 -7.18
N GLY A 152 13.40 11.10 -5.93
CA GLY A 152 12.30 10.27 -5.45
C GLY A 152 12.09 10.33 -3.95
N LEU A 153 11.44 9.31 -3.44
CA LEU A 153 11.11 9.14 -2.03
C LEU A 153 11.91 7.97 -1.46
N ARG A 154 11.85 7.79 -0.15
CA ARG A 154 12.37 6.62 0.54
C ARG A 154 11.24 5.93 1.28
N LEU A 155 11.07 4.63 1.04
CA LEU A 155 10.12 3.79 1.73
C LEU A 155 10.87 3.10 2.88
N HIS A 156 10.47 3.42 4.10
CA HIS A 156 10.94 2.77 5.32
C HIS A 156 9.93 1.70 5.70
N LEU A 157 10.40 0.48 5.96
CA LEU A 157 9.56 -0.65 6.32
C LEU A 157 10.03 -1.22 7.66
N VAL A 158 9.07 -1.52 8.54
CA VAL A 158 9.24 -2.38 9.71
C VAL A 158 8.53 -3.67 9.40
N CYS A 159 9.27 -4.78 9.37
CA CYS A 159 8.75 -6.09 8.99
C CYS A 159 9.04 -7.14 10.05
N THR A 160 8.21 -8.17 10.15
CA THR A 160 8.57 -9.40 10.87
C THR A 160 9.67 -10.17 10.13
N LEU A 161 10.29 -11.15 10.79
CA LEU A 161 11.35 -11.97 10.17
C LEU A 161 10.86 -12.78 8.94
N GLN A 162 9.57 -13.03 8.84
CA GLN A 162 8.92 -13.73 7.75
C GLN A 162 8.47 -12.78 6.63
N GLY A 163 8.75 -11.48 6.77
CA GLY A 163 8.51 -10.47 5.74
C GLY A 163 7.13 -9.82 5.76
N LEU A 164 6.35 -9.96 6.84
CA LEU A 164 5.08 -9.24 6.98
C LEU A 164 5.36 -7.77 7.33
N PRO A 165 4.92 -6.77 6.54
CA PRO A 165 5.06 -5.37 6.92
C PRO A 165 4.10 -5.04 8.07
N VAL A 166 4.65 -4.58 9.18
CA VAL A 166 3.90 -4.19 10.40
C VAL A 166 3.89 -2.69 10.64
N GLY A 167 4.80 -1.95 9.99
CA GLY A 167 4.83 -0.50 9.97
C GLY A 167 5.56 0.02 8.74
N TRP A 168 5.21 1.22 8.27
CA TRP A 168 5.89 1.83 7.13
C TRP A 168 5.76 3.35 7.14
N ALA A 169 6.70 4.02 6.46
CA ALA A 169 6.62 5.43 6.16
C ALA A 169 7.22 5.72 4.78
N LEU A 170 6.68 6.73 4.10
CA LEU A 170 7.21 7.23 2.84
C LEU A 170 7.69 8.67 3.06
N THR A 171 8.98 8.92 2.86
CA THR A 171 9.64 10.17 3.23
C THR A 171 10.45 10.75 2.09
N GLY A 172 10.87 12.01 2.24
CA GLY A 172 11.88 12.60 1.36
C GLY A 172 13.19 11.81 1.44
N ALA A 173 13.95 11.79 0.35
CA ALA A 173 15.16 10.97 0.23
C ALA A 173 16.28 11.31 1.24
N LYS A 174 16.15 12.39 2.00
CA LYS A 174 17.12 12.87 3.00
C LYS A 174 16.63 12.74 4.44
N ALA A 175 15.45 12.18 4.69
CA ALA A 175 14.94 12.01 6.04
C ALA A 175 15.89 11.15 6.88
N ASP A 176 16.06 11.53 8.16
CA ASP A 176 16.86 10.76 9.09
C ASP A 176 16.15 9.44 9.44
N GLU A 177 16.82 8.32 9.20
CA GLU A 177 16.21 6.99 9.31
C GLU A 177 15.78 6.65 10.75
N ARG A 178 16.47 7.18 11.76
CA ARG A 178 16.14 6.97 13.17
C ARG A 178 14.91 7.75 13.59
N GLU A 179 14.84 9.02 13.18
CA GLU A 179 13.66 9.85 13.43
C GLU A 179 12.42 9.23 12.78
N VAL A 180 12.57 8.71 11.55
CA VAL A 180 11.48 8.05 10.84
C VAL A 180 11.06 6.75 11.53
N LEU A 181 12.00 5.94 12.01
CA LEU A 181 11.67 4.73 12.77
C LEU A 181 10.87 5.07 14.04
N ASN A 182 11.32 6.06 14.82
CA ASN A 182 10.58 6.51 16.00
C ASN A 182 9.17 6.98 15.63
N ALA A 183 9.03 7.75 14.55
CA ALA A 183 7.72 8.19 14.06
C ALA A 183 6.82 7.02 13.64
N ILE A 184 7.36 5.97 13.03
CA ILE A 184 6.59 4.75 12.69
C ILE A 184 6.12 4.07 13.98
N LEU A 185 6.99 3.90 14.98
CA LEU A 185 6.65 3.25 16.25
C LEU A 185 5.57 4.03 17.00
N ASP A 186 5.71 5.36 17.10
CA ASP A 186 4.75 6.25 17.75
C ASP A 186 3.39 6.25 17.05
N ALA A 187 3.39 6.24 15.72
CA ALA A 187 2.16 6.21 14.91
C ALA A 187 1.48 4.83 14.88
N THR A 188 2.14 3.80 15.41
CA THR A 188 1.69 2.41 15.32
C THR A 188 1.57 1.80 16.72
N PRO A 189 0.49 2.08 17.48
CA PRO A 189 0.40 1.75 18.91
C PRO A 189 0.55 0.27 19.25
N HIS A 190 0.19 -0.62 18.33
CA HIS A 190 0.35 -2.07 18.51
C HIS A 190 1.79 -2.52 18.40
N LEU A 191 2.65 -1.74 17.74
CA LEU A 191 4.09 -1.93 17.82
C LEU A 191 4.59 -1.54 19.22
N GLY A 192 4.16 -0.43 19.80
CA GLY A 192 4.63 -0.02 21.13
C GLY A 192 4.08 -0.80 22.33
N ALA A 193 3.09 -1.69 22.15
CA ALA A 193 2.29 -2.27 23.24
C ALA A 193 2.82 -3.60 23.83
N GLY A 194 3.89 -4.18 23.25
CA GLY A 194 4.40 -5.51 23.63
C GLY A 194 5.54 -5.50 24.66
N THR A 195 5.72 -6.62 25.34
CA THR A 195 6.96 -6.94 26.08
C THR A 195 8.16 -6.89 25.15
N ARG A 196 9.31 -6.37 25.64
CA ARG A 196 10.63 -6.26 25.00
C ARG A 196 10.69 -6.72 23.52
N GLN A 197 10.55 -5.78 22.61
CA GLN A 197 10.80 -6.01 21.19
C GLN A 197 12.26 -5.85 20.83
N ILE A 198 12.72 -6.67 19.89
CA ILE A 198 14.05 -6.62 19.32
C ILE A 198 13.95 -6.05 17.92
N VAL A 199 14.60 -4.91 17.68
CA VAL A 199 14.71 -4.32 16.35
C VAL A 199 16.10 -4.61 15.80
N ILE A 200 16.15 -5.25 14.63
CA ILE A 200 17.36 -5.47 13.84
C ILE A 200 17.33 -4.47 12.69
N ALA A 201 18.35 -3.62 12.61
CA ALA A 201 18.47 -2.66 11.52
C ALA A 201 19.93 -2.53 11.11
N ASP A 202 20.15 -1.91 9.95
CA ASP A 202 21.51 -1.55 9.54
C ASP A 202 22.07 -0.39 10.39
N LYS A 203 23.29 0.05 10.08
CA LYS A 203 23.99 1.07 10.87
C LYS A 203 23.31 2.46 10.81
N ALA A 204 22.50 2.72 9.80
CA ALA A 204 21.93 4.03 9.56
C ALA A 204 20.67 4.27 10.42
N TYR A 205 20.02 3.19 10.89
CA TYR A 205 19.01 3.20 11.96
C TYR A 205 19.59 3.21 13.38
#